data_AF-T1CSU6-F1
#
_entry.id   AF-T1CSU6-F1
#
_cell.length_a   1.000
_cell.length_b   1.000
_cell.length_c   1.000
_cell.angle_alpha   90.00
_cell.angle_beta   90.00
_cell.angle_gamma   90.00
#
_symmetry.space_group_name_H-M   'P 1'
#
loop_
_entity.id
_entity.type
_entity.pdbx_description
1 polymer ?
#
loop_
_entity_poly.entity_id
_entity_poly.type
_entity_poly.pdbx_seq_one_letter_code
_entity_poly.pdbx_strand_id
1 'polypeptide(L)'
;MIDEELFFICIGGLGFIVLCVLGYMIAKDKDATKRINRFESAIEAIAKEIYKIQKTQQKIQESQESAEFLGGDALQSGINDKIIDLNKKAMVLEENLKDLRNYFDEKYIGLENRMREYSSLSFSGGDIDEKKIIDMFQNGFSIDSIAKELRIGRGEVEFTLKLANIK
;
A
#
# COMPACT_ATOMS: atom_id res chain seq x y z
N MET A 1 78.24 -3.19 -18.11
CA MET A 1 77.70 -2.51 -16.91
C MET A 1 76.29 -1.98 -17.16
N ILE A 2 76.02 -1.21 -18.22
CA ILE A 2 74.67 -0.68 -18.49
C ILE A 2 73.64 -1.78 -18.80
N ASP A 3 74.03 -2.84 -19.53
CA ASP A 3 73.12 -3.95 -19.87
C ASP A 3 72.71 -4.81 -18.67
N GLU A 4 73.57 -4.88 -17.64
CA GLU A 4 73.34 -5.67 -16.43
C GLU A 4 72.32 -4.97 -15.52
N GLU A 5 72.46 -3.65 -15.36
CA GLU A 5 71.47 -2.79 -14.69
C GLU A 5 70.11 -2.80 -15.40
N LEU A 6 70.10 -2.81 -16.74
CA LEU A 6 68.86 -2.90 -17.53
C LEU A 6 68.16 -4.26 -17.31
N PHE A 7 68.93 -5.35 -17.20
CA PHE A 7 68.39 -6.69 -16.95
C PHE A 7 67.77 -6.80 -15.55
N PHE A 8 68.40 -6.21 -14.52
CA PHE A 8 67.84 -6.16 -13.17
C PHE A 8 66.53 -5.35 -13.09
N ILE A 9 66.43 -4.23 -13.82
CA ILE A 9 65.20 -3.44 -13.93
C ILE A 9 64.07 -4.22 -14.61
N CYS A 10 64.38 -4.95 -15.68
CA CYS A 10 63.41 -5.81 -16.36
C CYS A 10 62.89 -6.95 -15.46
N ILE A 11 63.79 -7.61 -14.71
CA ILE A 11 63.42 -8.66 -13.75
C ILE A 11 62.54 -8.08 -12.62
N GLY A 12 62.88 -6.90 -12.11
CA GLY A 12 62.13 -6.23 -11.04
C GLY A 12 60.74 -5.80 -11.50
N GLY A 13 60.63 -5.25 -12.72
CA GLY A 13 59.36 -4.87 -13.32
C GLY A 13 58.44 -6.07 -13.56
N LEU A 14 58.99 -7.18 -14.05
CA LEU A 14 58.23 -8.41 -14.25
C LEU A 14 57.77 -9.01 -12.91
N GLY A 15 58.62 -8.97 -11.88
CA GLY A 15 58.25 -9.36 -10.52
C GLY A 15 57.11 -8.50 -9.95
N PHE A 16 57.15 -7.18 -10.16
CA PHE A 16 56.11 -6.27 -9.69
C PHE A 16 54.76 -6.54 -10.36
N ILE A 17 54.75 -6.80 -11.67
CA ILE A 17 53.53 -7.15 -12.42
C ILE A 17 52.93 -8.45 -11.89
N VAL A 18 53.74 -9.47 -11.64
CA VAL A 18 53.28 -10.74 -11.06
C VAL A 18 52.68 -10.53 -9.67
N LEU A 19 53.30 -9.67 -8.84
CA LEU A 19 52.81 -9.34 -7.51
C LEU A 19 51.46 -8.60 -7.57
N CYS A 20 51.29 -7.67 -8.51
CA CYS A 20 50.01 -6.99 -8.76
C CYS A 20 48.90 -7.97 -9.17
N VAL A 21 49.19 -8.94 -10.06
CA VAL A 21 48.21 -9.95 -10.48
C VAL A 21 47.83 -10.88 -9.33
N LEU A 22 48.80 -11.31 -8.52
CA LEU A 22 48.53 -12.12 -7.33
C LEU A 22 47.68 -11.36 -6.30
N GLY A 23 47.99 -10.08 -6.06
CA GLY A 23 47.19 -9.23 -5.20
C GLY A 23 45.74 -9.07 -5.68
N TYR A 24 45.55 -8.89 -6.98
CA TYR A 24 44.22 -8.83 -7.59
C TYR A 24 43.45 -10.15 -7.45
N MET A 25 44.12 -11.29 -7.62
CA MET A 25 43.50 -12.61 -7.47
C MET A 25 43.01 -12.84 -6.04
N ILE A 26 43.83 -12.52 -5.03
CA ILE A 26 43.46 -12.64 -3.61
C ILE A 26 42.30 -11.70 -3.25
N ALA A 27 42.29 -10.48 -3.79
CA ALA A 27 41.18 -9.54 -3.58
C ALA A 27 39.87 -10.07 -4.19
N LYS A 28 39.96 -10.65 -5.39
CA LYS A 28 38.82 -11.24 -6.09
C LYS A 28 38.30 -12.50 -5.40
N ASP A 29 39.19 -13.34 -4.89
CA ASP A 29 38.83 -14.55 -4.14
C ASP A 29 38.12 -14.19 -2.84
N LYS A 30 38.56 -13.14 -2.14
CA LYS A 30 37.85 -12.62 -0.94
C LYS A 30 36.41 -12.22 -1.24
N ASP A 31 36.15 -11.60 -2.39
CA ASP A 31 34.79 -11.22 -2.78
C ASP A 31 33.96 -12.43 -3.22
N ALA A 32 34.56 -13.44 -3.83
CA ALA A 32 33.90 -14.72 -4.12
C ALA A 32 33.53 -15.46 -2.83
N THR A 33 34.43 -15.55 -1.85
CA THR A 33 34.17 -16.18 -0.55
C THR A 33 33.06 -15.47 0.21
N LYS A 34 33.03 -14.14 0.23
CA LYS A 34 31.94 -13.37 0.86
C LYS A 34 30.57 -13.68 0.26
N ARG A 35 30.50 -13.90 -1.06
CA ARG A 35 29.25 -14.28 -1.74
C ARG A 35 28.84 -15.70 -1.34
N ILE A 36 29.79 -16.64 -1.33
CA ILE A 36 29.55 -18.04 -0.94
C ILE A 36 29.04 -18.13 0.50
N ASN A 37 29.63 -17.41 1.45
CA ASN A 37 29.17 -17.43 2.85
C ASN A 37 27.72 -16.94 3.00
N ARG A 38 27.28 -15.96 2.18
CA ARG A 38 25.88 -15.52 2.20
C ARG A 38 24.93 -16.60 1.66
N PHE A 39 25.36 -17.33 0.63
CA PHE A 39 24.59 -18.46 0.11
C PHE A 39 24.54 -19.61 1.12
N GLU A 40 25.64 -19.89 1.82
CA GLU A 40 25.70 -20.89 2.88
C GLU A 40 24.71 -20.57 4.00
N SER A 41 24.69 -19.32 4.51
CA SER A 41 23.74 -18.90 5.53
C SER A 41 22.27 -18.98 5.05
N ALA A 42 22.01 -18.65 3.78
CA ALA A 42 20.66 -18.77 3.21
C ALA A 42 20.22 -20.24 3.09
N ILE A 43 21.12 -21.12 2.67
CA ILE A 43 20.87 -22.56 2.57
C ILE A 43 20.63 -23.16 3.96
N GLU A 44 21.43 -22.76 4.96
CA GLU A 44 21.26 -23.22 6.35
C GLU A 44 19.91 -22.80 6.94
N ALA A 45 19.49 -21.55 6.70
CA ALA A 45 18.18 -21.06 7.12
C ALA A 45 17.04 -21.87 6.49
N ILE A 46 17.11 -22.11 5.18
CA ILE A 46 16.12 -22.92 4.44
C ILE A 46 16.10 -24.36 4.95
N ALA A 47 17.27 -24.99 5.14
CA ALA A 47 17.37 -26.36 5.65
C ALA A 47 16.74 -26.49 7.06
N LYS A 48 16.94 -25.48 7.91
CA LYS A 48 16.36 -25.43 9.26
C LYS A 48 14.85 -25.27 9.22
N GLU A 49 14.31 -24.46 8.31
CA GLU A 49 12.87 -24.32 8.10
C GLU A 49 12.25 -25.62 7.58
N ILE A 50 12.89 -26.28 6.60
CA ILE A 50 12.46 -27.58 6.09
C ILE A 50 12.43 -28.62 7.21
N TYR A 51 13.50 -28.70 8.02
CA TYR A 51 13.55 -29.61 9.16
C TYR A 51 12.45 -29.32 10.19
N LYS A 52 12.17 -28.04 10.47
CA LYS A 52 11.10 -27.63 11.39
C LYS A 52 9.72 -28.01 10.84
N ILE A 53 9.48 -27.81 9.56
CA ILE A 53 8.23 -28.20 8.89
C ILE A 53 8.07 -29.71 8.91
N GLN A 54 9.10 -30.48 8.54
CA GLN A 54 9.07 -31.95 8.58
C GLN A 54 8.82 -32.47 9.99
N LYS A 55 9.47 -31.89 11.02
CA LYS A 55 9.24 -32.25 12.42
C LYS A 55 7.83 -31.92 12.89
N THR A 56 7.25 -30.82 12.43
CA THR A 56 5.84 -30.48 12.72
C THR A 56 4.89 -31.47 12.04
N GLN A 57 5.15 -31.83 10.78
CA GLN A 57 4.35 -32.84 10.07
C GLN A 57 4.45 -34.21 10.73
N GLN A 58 5.65 -34.64 11.13
CA GLN A 58 5.84 -35.89 11.85
C GLN A 58 5.11 -35.88 13.20
N LYS A 59 5.15 -34.77 13.95
CA LYS A 59 4.37 -34.65 15.20
C LYS A 59 2.86 -34.69 14.97
N ILE A 60 2.37 -34.09 13.88
CA ILE A 60 0.96 -34.14 13.50
C ILE A 60 0.58 -35.59 13.14
N GLN A 61 1.42 -36.28 12.38
CA GLN A 61 1.21 -37.67 11.98
C GLN A 61 1.29 -38.64 13.16
N GLU A 62 2.26 -38.48 14.07
CA GLU A 62 2.36 -39.25 15.32
C GLU A 62 1.17 -38.96 16.24
N SER A 63 0.70 -37.71 16.32
CA SER A 63 -0.52 -37.35 17.07
C SER A 63 -1.79 -37.91 16.43
N GLN A 64 -1.80 -38.06 15.11
CA GLN A 64 -2.91 -38.65 14.36
C GLN A 64 -2.92 -40.18 14.49
N GLU A 65 -1.76 -40.84 14.41
CA GLU A 65 -1.62 -42.29 14.56
C GLU A 65 -1.89 -42.74 16.01
N SER A 66 -1.45 -41.96 17.00
CA SER A 66 -1.79 -42.22 18.41
C SER A 66 -3.25 -41.89 18.77
N ALA A 67 -3.90 -40.98 18.04
CA ALA A 67 -5.34 -40.72 18.18
C ALA A 67 -6.21 -41.76 17.45
N GLU A 68 -5.73 -42.29 16.31
CA GLU A 68 -6.39 -43.35 15.55
C GLU A 68 -6.30 -44.71 16.24
N PHE A 69 -5.21 -44.99 16.98
CA PHE A 69 -5.06 -46.20 17.80
C PHE A 69 -5.95 -46.21 19.06
N LEU A 70 -6.38 -45.04 19.56
CA LEU A 70 -7.12 -44.92 20.83
C LEU A 70 -8.58 -44.43 20.71
N GLY A 71 -9.04 -43.91 19.56
CA GLY A 71 -10.28 -43.12 19.58
C GLY A 71 -10.99 -42.89 18.25
N GLY A 72 -11.40 -43.97 17.57
CA GLY A 72 -12.35 -43.86 16.45
C GLY A 72 -13.65 -43.10 16.80
N ASP A 73 -14.05 -43.08 18.07
CA ASP A 73 -15.28 -42.41 18.54
C ASP A 73 -15.02 -41.01 19.13
N ALA A 74 -13.85 -40.78 19.76
CA ALA A 74 -13.52 -39.52 20.42
C ALA A 74 -13.11 -38.42 19.42
N LEU A 75 -12.47 -38.81 18.31
CA LEU A 75 -12.09 -37.88 17.24
C LEU A 75 -13.31 -37.39 16.46
N GLN A 76 -14.31 -38.26 16.26
CA GLN A 76 -15.56 -37.87 15.62
C GLN A 76 -16.36 -36.89 16.49
N SER A 77 -16.42 -37.12 17.80
CA SER A 77 -17.03 -36.18 18.75
C SER A 77 -16.29 -34.84 18.83
N GLY A 78 -14.96 -34.85 18.92
CA GLY A 78 -14.15 -33.62 18.98
C GLY A 78 -14.13 -32.80 17.70
N ILE A 79 -14.24 -33.45 16.53
CA ILE A 79 -14.44 -32.76 15.24
C ILE A 79 -15.86 -32.19 15.18
N ASN A 80 -16.88 -32.93 15.61
CA ASN A 80 -18.27 -32.45 15.60
C ASN A 80 -18.43 -31.24 16.53
N ASP A 81 -17.83 -31.26 17.72
CA ASP A 81 -17.84 -30.13 18.65
C ASP A 81 -17.12 -28.90 18.09
N LYS A 82 -16.00 -29.08 17.38
CA LYS A 82 -15.33 -27.99 16.67
C LYS A 82 -16.19 -27.44 15.51
N ILE A 83 -16.89 -28.29 14.77
CA ILE A 83 -17.80 -27.87 13.69
C ILE A 83 -19.01 -27.12 14.27
N ILE A 84 -19.53 -27.53 15.43
CA ILE A 84 -20.62 -26.84 16.13
C ILE A 84 -20.14 -25.47 16.64
N ASP A 85 -18.95 -25.38 17.24
CA ASP A 85 -18.37 -24.10 17.68
C ASP A 85 -18.11 -23.15 16.49
N LEU A 86 -17.66 -23.67 15.35
CA LEU A 86 -17.50 -22.90 14.12
C LEU A 86 -18.83 -22.39 13.56
N ASN A 87 -19.88 -23.21 13.54
CA ASN A 87 -21.22 -22.78 13.13
C ASN A 87 -21.79 -21.71 14.07
N LYS A 88 -21.57 -21.86 15.38
CA LYS A 88 -21.98 -20.86 16.37
C LYS A 88 -21.25 -19.53 16.16
N LYS A 89 -19.94 -19.57 15.88
CA LYS A 89 -19.15 -18.38 15.53
C LYS A 89 -19.60 -17.75 14.21
N ALA A 90 -19.95 -18.54 13.21
CA ALA A 90 -20.49 -18.06 11.95
C ALA A 90 -21.85 -17.35 12.14
N MET A 91 -22.74 -17.93 12.94
CA MET A 91 -24.03 -17.32 13.27
C MET A 91 -23.89 -15.99 14.01
N VAL A 92 -22.97 -15.91 14.98
CA VAL A 92 -22.64 -14.65 15.68
C VAL A 92 -22.01 -13.64 14.71
N LEU A 93 -21.22 -14.09 13.73
CA LEU A 93 -20.64 -13.21 12.72
C LEU A 93 -21.71 -12.66 11.77
N GLU A 94 -22.70 -13.47 11.38
CA GLU A 94 -23.85 -13.03 10.58
C GLU A 94 -24.69 -11.98 11.31
N GLU A 95 -24.91 -12.15 12.60
CA GLU A 95 -25.60 -11.16 13.45
C GLU A 95 -24.81 -9.85 13.51
N ASN A 96 -23.50 -9.91 13.79
CA ASN A 96 -22.63 -8.74 13.79
C ASN A 96 -22.57 -8.04 12.43
N LEU A 97 -22.59 -8.79 11.32
CA LEU A 97 -22.63 -8.21 9.97
C LEU A 97 -23.96 -7.51 9.68
N LYS A 98 -25.08 -8.06 10.17
CA LYS A 98 -26.39 -7.43 10.06
C LYS A 98 -26.45 -6.12 10.84
N ASP A 99 -25.93 -6.11 12.06
CA ASP A 99 -25.86 -4.90 12.88
C ASP A 99 -24.96 -3.84 12.27
N LEU A 100 -23.82 -4.25 11.71
CA LEU A 100 -22.91 -3.34 11.01
C LEU A 100 -23.57 -2.74 9.77
N ARG A 101 -24.32 -3.54 9.01
CA ARG A 101 -25.09 -3.06 7.86
C ARG A 101 -26.15 -2.04 8.29
N ASN A 102 -26.91 -2.32 9.35
CA ASN A 102 -27.90 -1.39 9.87
C ASN A 102 -27.26 -0.08 10.33
N TYR A 103 -26.10 -0.15 11.00
CA TYR A 103 -25.33 1.04 11.41
C TYR A 103 -24.88 1.87 10.20
N PHE A 104 -24.41 1.22 9.13
CA PHE A 104 -24.03 1.92 7.91
C PHE A 104 -25.24 2.52 7.19
N ASP A 105 -26.37 1.84 7.15
CA ASP A 105 -27.61 2.37 6.55
C ASP A 105 -28.11 3.61 7.32
N GLU A 106 -28.10 3.59 8.66
CA GLU A 106 -28.43 4.76 9.48
C GLU A 106 -27.46 5.92 9.25
N LYS A 107 -26.16 5.64 9.19
CA LYS A 107 -25.13 6.65 8.88
C LYS A 107 -25.29 7.21 7.47
N TYR A 108 -25.63 6.36 6.50
CA TYR A 108 -25.86 6.76 5.12
C TYR A 108 -27.08 7.67 5.01
N ILE A 109 -28.20 7.31 5.63
CA ILE A 109 -29.41 8.15 5.69
C ILE A 109 -29.10 9.48 6.41
N GLY A 110 -28.35 9.44 7.50
CA GLY A 110 -27.91 10.66 8.19
C GLY A 110 -27.03 11.56 7.33
N LEU A 111 -26.15 10.97 6.51
CA LEU A 111 -25.31 11.70 5.56
C LEU A 111 -26.13 12.23 4.38
N GLU A 112 -27.05 11.46 3.84
CA GLU A 112 -27.97 11.87 2.77
C GLU A 112 -28.79 13.08 3.22
N ASN A 113 -29.37 13.02 4.42
CA ASN A 113 -30.15 14.13 4.97
C ASN A 113 -29.30 15.39 5.15
N ARG A 114 -28.08 15.26 5.68
CA ARG A 114 -27.14 16.39 5.80
C ARG A 114 -26.73 16.92 4.43
N MET A 115 -26.42 16.05 3.46
CA MET A 115 -26.07 16.44 2.09
C MET A 115 -27.24 17.12 1.37
N ARG A 116 -28.49 16.70 1.64
CA ARG A 116 -29.70 17.33 1.12
C ARG A 116 -29.93 18.72 1.72
N GLU A 117 -29.61 18.91 2.98
CA GLU A 117 -29.61 20.22 3.64
C GLU A 117 -28.48 21.11 3.10
N TYR A 118 -27.29 20.57 2.86
CA TYR A 118 -26.22 21.32 2.19
C TYR A 118 -26.51 21.60 0.72
N SER A 119 -27.19 20.71 0.00
CA SER A 119 -27.54 20.93 -1.41
C SER A 119 -28.61 22.01 -1.56
N SER A 120 -29.59 22.07 -0.65
CA SER A 120 -30.56 23.17 -0.61
C SER A 120 -29.90 24.50 -0.24
N LEU A 121 -28.86 24.50 0.61
CA LEU A 121 -28.09 25.70 0.95
C LEU A 121 -27.11 26.12 -0.16
N SER A 122 -26.57 25.19 -0.94
CA SER A 122 -25.68 25.51 -2.07
C SER A 122 -26.37 26.22 -3.25
N PHE A 123 -27.71 26.20 -3.31
CA PHE A 123 -28.47 27.01 -4.27
C PHE A 123 -28.74 28.45 -3.78
N SER A 124 -28.42 28.76 -2.51
CA SER A 124 -28.60 30.09 -1.91
C SER A 124 -27.34 30.98 -1.97
N GLY A 125 -26.40 30.67 -2.87
CA GLY A 125 -25.26 31.54 -3.20
C GLY A 125 -25.59 32.66 -4.21
N GLY A 126 -26.65 32.50 -5.01
CA GLY A 126 -26.91 33.39 -6.16
C GLY A 126 -27.64 34.72 -5.87
N ASP A 127 -28.46 34.79 -4.82
CA ASP A 127 -29.35 35.93 -4.58
C ASP A 127 -28.62 37.20 -4.13
N ILE A 128 -27.51 37.04 -3.40
CA ILE A 128 -26.69 38.17 -2.93
C ILE A 128 -25.79 38.68 -4.06
N ASP A 129 -25.31 37.79 -4.91
CA ASP A 129 -24.44 38.14 -6.04
C ASP A 129 -25.24 38.82 -7.17
N GLU A 130 -26.50 38.45 -7.41
CA GLU A 130 -27.34 39.07 -8.44
C GLU A 130 -27.53 40.58 -8.25
N LYS A 131 -27.91 41.03 -7.05
CA LYS A 131 -28.10 42.47 -6.77
C LYS A 131 -26.80 43.25 -6.92
N LYS A 132 -25.68 42.64 -6.53
CA LYS A 132 -24.35 43.26 -6.60
C LYS A 132 -23.83 43.35 -8.04
N ILE A 133 -24.13 42.34 -8.87
CA ILE A 133 -23.86 42.36 -10.32
C ILE A 133 -24.59 43.53 -10.98
N ILE A 134 -25.88 43.70 -10.66
CA ILE A 134 -26.71 44.77 -11.22
C ILE A 134 -26.18 46.16 -10.83
N ASP A 135 -25.85 46.36 -9.56
CA ASP A 135 -25.31 47.63 -9.06
C ASP A 135 -23.95 47.97 -9.70
N MET A 136 -23.02 47.02 -9.77
CA MET A 136 -21.73 47.26 -10.45
C MET A 136 -21.92 47.57 -11.94
N PHE A 137 -22.87 46.92 -12.61
CA PHE A 137 -23.13 47.23 -14.02
C PHE A 137 -23.73 48.63 -14.21
N GLN A 138 -24.65 49.05 -13.35
CA GLN A 138 -25.21 50.41 -13.36
C GLN A 138 -24.16 51.48 -13.05
N ASN A 139 -23.17 51.16 -12.22
CA ASN A 139 -22.01 52.01 -11.94
C ASN A 139 -20.98 52.06 -13.10
N GLY A 140 -21.24 51.41 -14.24
CA GLY A 140 -20.44 51.50 -15.46
C GLY A 140 -19.28 50.50 -15.55
N PHE A 141 -19.24 49.47 -14.70
CA PHE A 141 -18.22 48.42 -14.78
C PHE A 141 -18.50 47.47 -15.96
N SER A 142 -17.43 46.99 -16.60
CA SER A 142 -17.54 46.00 -17.68
C SER A 142 -17.85 44.60 -17.15
N ILE A 143 -18.47 43.76 -17.98
CA ILE A 143 -18.84 42.37 -17.65
C ILE A 143 -17.61 41.58 -17.18
N ASP A 144 -16.45 41.77 -17.83
CA ASP A 144 -15.20 41.10 -17.48
C ASP A 144 -14.64 41.58 -16.12
N SER A 145 -14.82 42.86 -15.77
CA SER A 145 -14.43 43.40 -14.47
C SER A 145 -15.31 42.87 -13.34
N ILE A 146 -16.62 42.79 -13.55
CA ILE A 146 -17.58 42.25 -12.58
C ILE A 146 -17.30 40.76 -12.33
N ALA A 147 -17.08 39.99 -13.40
CA ALA A 147 -16.75 38.57 -13.31
C ALA A 147 -15.46 38.32 -12.50
N LYS A 148 -14.45 39.18 -12.66
CA LYS A 148 -13.20 39.08 -11.91
C LYS A 148 -13.35 39.47 -10.44
N GLU A 149 -14.12 40.50 -10.15
CA GLU A 149 -14.34 41.02 -8.79
C GLU A 149 -15.18 40.07 -7.93
N LEU A 150 -16.24 39.50 -8.52
CA LEU A 150 -17.14 38.54 -7.86
C LEU A 150 -16.65 37.09 -7.97
N ARG A 151 -15.56 36.84 -8.72
CA ARG A 151 -15.00 35.50 -8.99
C ARG A 151 -16.01 34.52 -9.61
N ILE A 152 -16.91 35.05 -10.41
CA ILE A 152 -17.96 34.31 -11.13
C ILE A 152 -17.64 34.24 -12.61
N GLY A 153 -18.24 33.28 -13.32
CA GLY A 153 -18.03 33.13 -14.76
C GLY A 153 -18.59 34.31 -15.54
N ARG A 154 -17.93 34.73 -16.62
CA ARG A 154 -18.47 35.77 -17.53
C ARG A 154 -19.88 35.46 -18.02
N GLY A 155 -20.17 34.17 -18.27
CA GLY A 155 -21.49 33.71 -18.69
C GLY A 155 -22.57 33.89 -17.62
N GLU A 156 -22.21 33.80 -16.34
CA GLU A 156 -23.14 33.99 -15.21
C GLU A 156 -23.53 35.46 -15.08
N VAL A 157 -22.57 36.38 -15.18
CA VAL A 157 -22.81 37.84 -15.21
C VAL A 157 -23.73 38.22 -16.37
N GLU A 158 -23.47 37.70 -17.57
CA GLU A 158 -24.29 37.99 -18.75
C GLU A 158 -25.71 37.43 -18.62
N PHE A 159 -25.85 36.25 -18.02
CA PHE A 159 -27.16 35.63 -17.76
C PHE A 159 -27.98 36.44 -16.75
N THR A 160 -27.37 36.86 -15.64
CA THR A 160 -28.03 37.69 -14.63
C THR A 160 -28.47 39.04 -15.20
N LEU A 161 -27.64 39.71 -15.99
CA LEU A 161 -28.01 41.00 -16.61
C LEU A 161 -29.16 40.87 -17.61
N LYS A 162 -29.24 39.76 -18.34
CA LYS A 162 -30.36 39.44 -19.24
C LYS A 162 -31.64 39.14 -18.48
N LEU A 163 -31.56 38.42 -17.36
CA LEU A 163 -32.72 38.18 -16.49
C LEU A 163 -33.25 39.47 -15.86
N ALA A 164 -32.35 40.39 -15.46
CA ALA A 164 -32.69 41.68 -14.89
C ALA A 164 -33.25 42.70 -15.90
N ASN A 165 -33.32 42.36 -17.19
CA ASN A 165 -33.83 43.23 -18.28
C ASN A 165 -33.04 44.54 -18.46
N ILE A 166 -31.74 44.52 -18.15
CA ILE A 166 -30.87 45.72 -18.28
C ILE A 166 -30.12 45.71 -19.63
N LYS A 167 -30.28 44.66 -20.44
CA LYS A 167 -29.99 44.63 -21.88
C LYS A 167 -30.68 43.46 -22.59
#